data_AF-A0A147B6Z3-F1
#
_entry.id   AF-A0A147B6Z3-F1
#
_cell.length_a   1.000
_cell.length_b   1.000
_cell.length_c   1.000
_cell.angle_alpha   90.00
_cell.angle_beta   90.00
_cell.angle_gamma   90.00
#
_symmetry.space_group_name_H-M   'P 1'
#
loop_
_entity.id
_entity.type
_entity.pdbx_description
1 polymer ?
#
loop_
_entity_poly.entity_id
_entity_poly.type
_entity_poly.pdbx_seq_one_letter_code
_entity_poly.pdbx_strand_id
1 'polypeptide(L)'
;FFKVKYKKDLSWSDNLLFLDFWFVMIIVDDCLLVAGSSLKIQIDERMVPGLMYNMCSVFLGSGTLFAWCGLLRYVGYFKTYNILILMLKRAVPTVMRFLLCGALLFCGYVVCGWVVIGPHHIKFQTMALAAECLFSLTNGDDIFSTFAMMFKRNNSVVWYFVMVYLYSFIILFTYLVVSLFVAIIVDAYEIIKDSESATTVTSPVQRFLQESDDKPDNDLCLSPPATA
;
A
#
# COMPACT_ATOMS: atom_id res chain seq x y z
N PHE A 1 33.23 0.02 -4.06
CA PHE A 1 33.78 0.72 -2.87
C PHE A 1 33.66 -0.11 -1.59
N PHE A 2 32.46 -0.43 -1.08
CA PHE A 2 32.27 -1.17 0.19
C PHE A 2 32.97 -2.54 0.26
N LYS A 3 32.90 -3.33 -0.82
CA LYS A 3 33.59 -4.63 -0.91
C LYS A 3 35.12 -4.52 -0.82
N VAL A 4 35.68 -3.44 -1.38
CA VAL A 4 37.13 -3.20 -1.45
C VAL A 4 37.66 -2.56 -0.17
N LYS A 5 36.93 -1.62 0.42
CA LYS A 5 37.38 -0.82 1.58
C LYS A 5 36.99 -1.43 2.94
N TYR A 6 35.83 -2.10 3.02
CA TYR A 6 35.28 -2.62 4.28
C TYR A 6 35.13 -4.15 4.29
N LYS A 7 35.54 -4.85 3.22
CA LYS A 7 35.44 -6.33 3.05
C LYS A 7 34.06 -6.90 3.40
N LYS A 8 33.01 -6.09 3.25
CA LYS A 8 31.63 -6.45 3.56
C LYS A 8 30.82 -6.34 2.28
N ASP A 9 30.12 -7.41 1.93
CA ASP A 9 29.13 -7.38 0.86
C ASP A 9 27.86 -6.68 1.36
N LEU A 10 27.31 -5.80 0.53
CA LEU A 10 26.07 -5.08 0.81
C LEU A 10 24.90 -6.08 0.75
N SER A 11 24.04 -6.05 1.77
CA SER A 11 22.83 -6.88 1.77
C SER A 11 21.88 -6.42 0.66
N TRP A 12 20.99 -7.30 0.19
CA TRP A 12 19.95 -6.95 -0.78
C TRP A 12 19.10 -5.76 -0.30
N SER A 13 18.81 -5.68 1.00
CA SER A 13 18.13 -4.54 1.62
C SER A 13 18.90 -3.23 1.51
N ASP A 14 20.24 -3.27 1.52
CA ASP A 14 21.09 -2.09 1.36
C ASP A 14 21.16 -1.66 -0.12
N ASN A 15 21.09 -2.61 -1.05
CA ASN A 15 21.01 -2.32 -2.48
C ASN A 15 19.67 -1.66 -2.86
N LEU A 16 18.56 -2.10 -2.25
CA LEU A 16 17.24 -1.47 -2.37
C LEU A 16 17.18 -0.05 -1.79
N LEU A 17 18.13 0.33 -0.92
CA LEU A 17 18.25 1.71 -0.43
C LEU A 17 18.69 2.68 -1.54
N PHE A 18 19.44 2.19 -2.53
CA PHE A 18 19.88 2.98 -3.69
C PHE A 18 18.79 3.13 -4.76
N LEU A 19 17.74 2.29 -4.72
CA LEU A 19 16.60 2.38 -5.62
C LEU A 19 15.52 3.27 -5.01
N ASP A 20 15.39 4.49 -5.52
CA ASP A 20 14.31 5.38 -5.13
C ASP A 20 13.02 5.02 -5.88
N PHE A 21 12.09 4.40 -5.14
CA PHE A 21 10.76 4.01 -5.63
C PHE A 21 9.95 5.16 -6.24
N TRP A 22 10.22 6.41 -5.86
CA TRP A 22 9.54 7.56 -6.46
C TRP A 22 9.94 7.75 -7.93
N PHE A 23 11.21 7.56 -8.27
CA PHE A 23 11.64 7.66 -9.66
C PHE A 23 11.08 6.52 -10.51
N VAL A 24 10.98 5.31 -9.95
CA VAL A 24 10.34 4.18 -10.63
C VAL A 24 8.87 4.50 -10.94
N MET A 25 8.16 5.11 -9.98
CA MET A 25 6.77 5.53 -10.17
C MET A 25 6.64 6.58 -11.29
N ILE A 26 7.51 7.59 -11.32
CA ILE A 26 7.53 8.62 -12.38
C ILE A 26 7.74 8.01 -13.76
N ILE A 27 8.73 7.11 -13.90
CA ILE A 27 8.99 6.44 -15.17
C ILE A 27 7.75 5.65 -15.65
N VAL A 28 7.05 4.98 -14.73
CA VAL A 28 5.85 4.21 -15.05
C VAL A 28 4.70 5.13 -15.47
N ASP A 29 4.50 6.26 -14.78
CA ASP A 29 3.44 7.20 -15.14
C ASP A 29 3.69 7.87 -16.49
N ASP A 30 4.92 8.29 -16.79
CA ASP A 30 5.33 8.85 -18.08
C ASP A 30 5.08 7.83 -19.20
N CYS A 31 5.43 6.55 -18.98
CA CYS A 31 5.18 5.49 -19.96
C CYS A 31 3.68 5.31 -20.24
N LEU A 32 2.83 5.34 -19.20
CA LEU A 32 1.37 5.24 -19.33
C LEU A 32 0.78 6.46 -20.05
N LEU A 33 1.25 7.67 -19.73
CA LEU A 33 0.79 8.91 -20.34
C LEU A 33 1.22 9.04 -21.80
N VAL A 34 2.44 8.65 -22.16
CA VAL A 34 2.92 8.62 -23.55
C VAL A 34 2.13 7.60 -24.36
N ALA A 35 1.96 6.37 -23.83
CA ALA A 35 1.15 5.34 -24.49
C ALA A 35 -0.31 5.79 -24.68
N GLY A 36 -0.94 6.32 -23.63
CA GLY A 36 -2.31 6.83 -23.69
C GLY A 36 -2.47 8.01 -24.66
N SER A 37 -1.51 8.94 -24.68
CA SER A 37 -1.52 10.09 -25.59
C SER A 37 -1.35 9.67 -27.05
N SER A 38 -0.48 8.68 -27.31
CA SER A 38 -0.31 8.14 -28.67
C SER A 38 -1.59 7.47 -29.19
N LEU A 39 -2.30 6.72 -28.34
CA LEU A 39 -3.59 6.13 -28.68
C LEU A 39 -4.65 7.21 -28.90
N LYS A 40 -4.64 8.28 -28.09
CA LYS A 40 -5.56 9.42 -28.25
C LYS A 40 -5.39 10.10 -29.60
N ILE A 41 -4.16 10.36 -30.04
CA ILE A 41 -3.87 10.97 -31.35
C ILE A 41 -4.39 10.07 -32.49
N GLN A 42 -4.14 8.76 -32.42
CA GLN A 42 -4.64 7.80 -33.43
C GLN A 42 -6.18 7.76 -33.52
N ILE A 43 -6.86 7.95 -32.39
CA ILE A 43 -8.33 8.04 -32.34
C ILE A 43 -8.82 9.34 -32.99
N ASP A 44 -8.18 10.47 -32.68
CA ASP A 44 -8.56 11.79 -33.22
C ASP A 44 -8.32 11.87 -34.75
N GLU A 45 -7.28 11.21 -35.25
CA GLU A 45 -7.00 11.06 -36.70
C GLU A 45 -7.93 10.06 -37.40
N ARG A 46 -8.97 9.54 -36.71
CA ARG A 46 -9.95 8.56 -37.19
C ARG A 46 -9.35 7.25 -37.69
N MET A 47 -8.15 6.89 -37.24
CA MET A 47 -7.46 5.68 -37.73
C MET A 47 -8.02 4.37 -37.13
N VAL A 48 -8.76 4.40 -36.01
CA VAL A 48 -9.15 3.17 -35.29
C VAL A 48 -10.53 3.27 -34.59
N PRO A 49 -11.41 2.26 -34.69
CA PRO A 49 -12.72 2.27 -34.02
C PRO A 49 -12.69 1.78 -32.55
N GLY A 50 -13.46 2.44 -31.69
CA GLY A 50 -14.12 1.93 -30.47
C GLY A 50 -13.27 1.36 -29.33
N LEU A 51 -12.60 0.21 -29.53
CA LEU A 51 -11.91 -0.55 -28.47
C LEU A 51 -10.69 0.21 -27.92
N MET A 52 -10.01 0.96 -28.78
CA MET A 52 -8.85 1.79 -28.41
C MET A 52 -9.24 2.92 -27.45
N TYR A 53 -10.52 3.34 -27.42
CA TYR A 53 -10.98 4.40 -26.51
C TYR A 53 -10.97 3.93 -25.05
N ASN A 54 -11.41 2.69 -24.77
CA ASN A 54 -11.38 2.13 -23.43
C ASN A 54 -9.94 1.92 -22.93
N MET A 55 -9.04 1.47 -23.81
CA MET A 55 -7.63 1.33 -23.44
C MET A 55 -6.96 2.69 -23.24
N CYS A 56 -7.26 3.66 -24.10
CA CYS A 56 -6.79 5.04 -23.98
C CYS A 56 -7.24 5.68 -22.67
N SER A 57 -8.52 5.57 -22.31
CA SER A 57 -9.04 6.13 -21.07
C SER A 57 -8.45 5.46 -19.83
N VAL A 58 -8.22 4.14 -19.86
CA VAL A 58 -7.53 3.41 -18.80
C VAL A 58 -6.10 3.91 -18.65
N PHE A 59 -5.30 3.98 -19.72
CA PHE A 59 -3.91 4.42 -19.64
C PHE A 59 -3.75 5.87 -19.22
N LEU A 60 -4.53 6.79 -19.78
CA LEU A 60 -4.51 8.20 -19.39
C LEU A 60 -5.01 8.38 -17.95
N GLY A 61 -6.07 7.68 -17.56
CA GLY A 61 -6.61 7.71 -16.20
C GLY A 61 -5.63 7.17 -15.17
N SER A 62 -5.05 5.99 -15.41
CA SER A 62 -4.05 5.40 -14.51
C SER A 62 -2.76 6.22 -14.45
N GLY A 63 -2.29 6.74 -15.59
CA GLY A 63 -1.10 7.59 -15.66
C GLY A 63 -1.28 8.88 -14.88
N THR A 64 -2.44 9.53 -15.01
CA THR A 64 -2.77 10.75 -14.25
C THR A 64 -2.83 10.46 -12.75
N LEU A 65 -3.41 9.32 -12.34
CA LEU A 65 -3.46 8.92 -10.93
C LEU A 65 -2.06 8.69 -10.35
N PHE A 66 -1.18 8.01 -11.07
CA PHE A 66 0.22 7.83 -10.63
C PHE A 66 1.01 9.12 -10.60
N ALA A 67 0.78 10.05 -11.54
CA ALA A 67 1.39 11.39 -11.49
C ALA A 67 0.96 12.15 -10.23
N TRP A 68 -0.33 12.08 -9.84
CA TRP A 68 -0.82 12.63 -8.58
C TRP A 68 -0.23 11.94 -7.35
N CYS A 69 -0.04 10.61 -7.39
CA CYS A 69 0.72 9.92 -6.34
C CYS A 69 2.17 10.39 -6.28
N GLY A 70 2.82 10.61 -7.43
CA GLY A 70 4.18 11.16 -7.53
C GLY A 70 4.32 12.53 -6.87
N LEU A 71 3.24 13.33 -6.84
CA LEU A 71 3.21 14.62 -6.14
C LEU A 71 3.49 14.48 -4.63
N LEU A 72 3.15 13.33 -4.02
CA LEU A 72 3.41 13.05 -2.60
C LEU A 72 4.91 13.08 -2.26
N ARG A 73 5.80 12.81 -3.23
CA ARG A 73 7.24 13.00 -3.07
C ARG A 73 7.56 14.44 -2.67
N TYR A 74 6.93 15.40 -3.34
CA TYR A 74 7.17 16.82 -3.10
C TYR A 74 6.61 17.27 -1.75
N VAL A 75 5.48 16.69 -1.34
CA VAL A 75 4.91 16.90 0.01
C VAL A 75 5.87 16.39 1.10
N GLY A 76 6.62 15.33 0.84
CA GLY A 76 7.63 14.79 1.75
C GLY A 76 8.86 15.68 2.00
N TYR A 77 9.06 16.78 1.25
CA TYR A 77 10.14 17.73 1.55
C TYR A 77 9.87 18.55 2.82
N PHE A 78 8.60 18.71 3.19
CA PHE A 78 8.23 19.36 4.44
C PHE A 78 8.41 18.39 5.61
N LYS A 79 9.16 18.81 6.64
CA LYS A 79 9.48 17.97 7.82
C LYS A 79 8.23 17.34 8.46
N THR A 80 7.14 18.10 8.60
CA THR A 80 5.88 17.64 9.21
C THR A 80 5.22 16.49 8.42
N TYR A 81 5.22 16.56 7.08
CA TYR A 81 4.54 15.57 6.24
C TYR A 81 5.45 14.37 5.89
N ASN A 82 6.76 14.56 5.92
CA ASN A 82 7.74 13.48 5.73
C ASN A 82 7.52 12.35 6.75
N ILE A 83 7.25 12.71 8.02
CA ILE A 83 6.97 11.75 9.08
C ILE A 83 5.84 10.82 8.66
N LEU A 84 4.71 11.35 8.16
CA LEU A 84 3.55 10.54 7.73
C LEU A 84 3.92 9.51 6.64
N ILE A 85 4.72 9.93 5.66
CA ILE A 85 5.19 9.06 4.57
C ILE A 85 6.13 7.97 5.12
N LEU A 86 7.03 8.35 6.03
CA LEU A 86 7.94 7.42 6.71
C LEU A 86 7.17 6.39 7.54
N MET A 87 6.08 6.80 8.20
CA MET A 87 5.20 5.88 8.91
C MET A 87 4.53 4.89 8.01
N LEU A 88 3.94 5.36 6.92
CA LEU A 88 3.30 4.48 5.97
C LEU A 88 4.31 3.45 5.44
N LYS A 89 5.51 3.88 5.04
CA LYS A 89 6.57 3.00 4.55
C LYS A 89 7.00 1.96 5.58
N ARG A 90 7.06 2.31 6.87
CA ARG A 90 7.43 1.39 7.95
C ARG A 90 6.31 0.41 8.30
N ALA A 91 5.05 0.87 8.29
CA ALA A 91 3.89 0.04 8.63
C ALA A 91 3.55 -0.99 7.54
N VAL A 92 3.76 -0.65 6.26
CA VAL A 92 3.45 -1.51 5.10
C VAL A 92 3.88 -2.97 5.25
N PRO A 93 5.13 -3.34 5.59
CA PRO A 93 5.52 -4.75 5.68
C PRO A 93 4.82 -5.51 6.81
N THR A 94 4.58 -4.86 7.96
CA THR A 94 3.86 -5.46 9.09
C THR A 94 2.39 -5.67 8.76
N VAL A 95 1.77 -4.62 8.21
CA VAL A 95 0.39 -4.63 7.71
C VAL A 95 0.19 -5.70 6.64
N MET A 96 1.09 -5.82 5.66
CA MET A 96 1.00 -6.81 4.59
C MET A 96 0.94 -8.25 5.11
N ARG A 97 1.73 -8.59 6.14
CA ARG A 97 1.69 -9.93 6.76
C ARG A 97 0.35 -10.19 7.46
N PHE A 98 -0.16 -9.19 8.17
CA PHE A 98 -1.47 -9.27 8.83
C PHE A 98 -2.60 -9.40 7.81
N LEU A 99 -2.59 -8.57 6.76
CA LEU A 99 -3.56 -8.62 5.67
C LEU A 99 -3.52 -9.94 4.92
N LEU A 100 -2.36 -10.57 4.74
CA LEU A 100 -2.27 -11.89 4.10
C LEU A 100 -3.00 -12.96 4.93
N CYS A 101 -2.88 -12.93 6.25
CA CYS A 101 -3.65 -13.81 7.13
C CYS A 101 -5.17 -13.51 7.04
N GLY A 102 -5.54 -12.23 7.08
CA GLY A 102 -6.93 -11.80 6.91
C GLY A 102 -7.52 -12.21 5.55
N ALA A 103 -6.73 -12.14 4.48
CA ALA A 103 -7.13 -12.52 3.13
C ALA A 103 -7.41 -14.03 3.02
N LEU A 104 -6.61 -14.88 3.66
CA LEU A 104 -6.87 -16.33 3.70
C LEU A 104 -8.21 -16.65 4.39
N LEU A 105 -8.48 -16.01 5.53
CA LEU A 105 -9.76 -16.14 6.22
C LEU A 105 -10.91 -15.60 5.36
N PHE A 106 -10.70 -14.45 4.70
CA PHE A 106 -11.71 -13.81 3.86
C PHE A 106 -12.07 -14.70 2.68
N CYS A 107 -11.08 -15.28 1.99
CA CYS A 107 -11.32 -16.24 0.92
C CYS A 107 -12.12 -17.46 1.41
N GLY A 108 -11.86 -17.95 2.63
CA GLY A 108 -12.66 -19.02 3.23
C GLY A 108 -14.13 -18.65 3.39
N TYR A 109 -14.41 -17.43 3.88
CA TYR A 109 -15.77 -16.89 3.95
C TYR A 109 -16.39 -16.73 2.56
N VAL A 110 -15.68 -16.14 1.59
CA VAL A 110 -16.16 -15.98 0.21
C VAL A 110 -16.58 -17.32 -0.41
N VAL A 111 -15.75 -18.35 -0.30
CA VAL A 111 -16.06 -19.68 -0.86
C VAL A 111 -17.25 -20.31 -0.13
N CYS A 112 -17.30 -20.22 1.19
CA CYS A 112 -18.42 -20.73 1.99
C CYS A 112 -19.74 -20.02 1.65
N GLY A 113 -19.73 -18.69 1.61
CA GLY A 113 -20.88 -17.85 1.26
C GLY A 113 -21.37 -18.12 -0.16
N TRP A 114 -20.45 -18.26 -1.13
CA TRP A 114 -20.81 -18.60 -2.51
C TRP A 114 -21.52 -19.96 -2.61
N VAL A 115 -20.97 -21.00 -1.98
CA VAL A 115 -21.51 -22.37 -2.07
C VAL A 115 -22.85 -22.49 -1.35
N VAL A 116 -22.99 -21.94 -0.16
CA VAL A 116 -24.20 -22.13 0.67
C VAL A 116 -25.29 -21.12 0.32
N ILE A 117 -24.93 -19.86 0.09
CA ILE A 117 -25.89 -18.75 -0.08
C ILE A 117 -26.16 -18.47 -1.56
N GLY A 118 -25.24 -18.81 -2.47
CA GLY A 118 -25.33 -18.48 -3.89
C GLY A 118 -26.60 -18.94 -4.61
N PRO A 119 -27.12 -20.16 -4.37
CA PRO A 119 -28.40 -20.61 -4.96
C PRO A 119 -29.62 -19.82 -4.48
N HIS A 120 -29.49 -19.13 -3.34
CA HIS A 120 -30.59 -18.48 -2.64
C HIS A 120 -30.57 -16.96 -2.71
N HIS A 121 -29.42 -16.34 -3.04
CA HIS A 121 -29.24 -14.90 -2.97
C HIS A 121 -28.44 -14.31 -4.15
N ILE A 122 -28.94 -13.21 -4.73
CA ILE A 122 -28.33 -12.56 -5.90
C ILE A 122 -26.92 -12.01 -5.63
N LYS A 123 -26.66 -11.47 -4.42
CA LYS A 123 -25.33 -10.95 -4.05
C LYS A 123 -24.26 -12.04 -3.86
N PHE A 124 -24.66 -13.31 -3.79
CA PHE A 124 -23.74 -14.44 -3.60
C PHE A 124 -23.71 -15.38 -4.81
N GLN A 125 -24.25 -14.99 -5.97
CA GLN A 125 -24.33 -15.89 -7.13
C GLN A 125 -22.96 -16.26 -7.72
N THR A 126 -22.02 -15.32 -7.72
CA THR A 126 -20.65 -15.55 -8.19
C THR A 126 -19.66 -15.28 -7.07
N MET A 127 -18.48 -15.89 -7.14
CA MET A 127 -17.40 -15.64 -6.19
C MET A 127 -17.02 -14.15 -6.12
N ALA A 128 -17.06 -13.45 -7.26
CA ALA A 128 -16.77 -12.01 -7.34
C ALA A 128 -17.82 -11.18 -6.59
N LEU A 129 -19.11 -11.41 -6.84
CA LEU A 129 -20.20 -10.71 -6.14
C LEU A 129 -20.18 -11.02 -4.63
N ALA A 130 -19.89 -12.28 -4.25
CA ALA A 130 -19.74 -12.66 -2.86
C ALA A 130 -18.58 -11.91 -2.19
N ALA A 131 -17.44 -11.77 -2.87
CA ALA A 131 -16.30 -10.98 -2.40
C ALA A 131 -16.63 -9.49 -2.30
N GLU A 132 -17.29 -8.90 -3.29
CA GLU A 132 -17.76 -7.51 -3.25
C GLU A 132 -18.71 -7.27 -2.08
N CYS A 133 -19.68 -8.18 -1.86
CA CYS A 133 -20.63 -8.10 -0.76
C CYS A 133 -19.96 -8.24 0.62
N LEU A 134 -18.99 -9.14 0.78
CA LEU A 134 -18.27 -9.32 2.04
C LEU A 134 -17.29 -8.16 2.29
N PHE A 135 -16.71 -7.59 1.22
CA PHE A 135 -15.88 -6.39 1.31
C PHE A 135 -16.69 -5.15 1.70
N SER A 136 -17.88 -4.96 1.12
CA SER A 136 -18.79 -3.87 1.51
C SER A 136 -19.24 -4.02 2.97
N LEU A 137 -19.60 -5.25 3.39
CA LEU A 137 -19.94 -5.57 4.78
C LEU A 137 -18.81 -5.27 5.76
N THR A 138 -17.56 -5.55 5.39
CA THR A 138 -16.39 -5.27 6.25
C THR A 138 -16.28 -3.78 6.56
N ASN A 139 -16.63 -2.92 5.59
CA ASN A 139 -16.66 -1.46 5.73
C ASN A 139 -17.98 -0.92 6.33
N GLY A 140 -18.92 -1.80 6.68
CA GLY A 140 -20.20 -1.42 7.27
C GLY A 140 -21.28 -1.01 6.26
N ASP A 141 -21.04 -1.23 4.96
CA ASP A 141 -22.00 -0.91 3.91
C ASP A 141 -23.03 -2.02 3.71
N ASP A 142 -24.28 -1.59 3.48
CA ASP A 142 -25.38 -2.43 3.01
C ASP A 142 -25.76 -3.64 3.90
N ILE A 143 -25.48 -3.56 5.21
CA ILE A 143 -25.73 -4.64 6.19
C ILE A 143 -27.22 -4.99 6.24
N PHE A 144 -28.10 -4.00 6.47
CA PHE A 144 -29.55 -4.23 6.59
C PHE A 144 -30.16 -4.80 5.30
N SER A 145 -29.74 -4.27 4.14
CA SER A 145 -30.17 -4.73 2.82
C SER A 145 -29.89 -6.24 2.64
N THR A 146 -28.71 -6.67 3.07
CA THR A 146 -28.30 -8.08 3.02
C THR A 146 -29.16 -8.97 3.93
N PHE A 147 -29.48 -8.53 5.15
CA PHE A 147 -30.38 -9.27 6.03
C PHE A 147 -31.83 -9.31 5.50
N ALA A 148 -32.34 -8.18 4.99
CA ALA A 148 -33.71 -8.06 4.49
C ALA A 148 -33.99 -8.96 3.29
N MET A 149 -33.03 -9.09 2.36
CA MET A 149 -33.18 -9.99 1.21
C MET A 149 -33.19 -11.48 1.60
N MET A 150 -32.61 -11.86 2.74
CA MET A 150 -32.59 -13.24 3.23
C MET A 150 -33.91 -13.71 3.85
N PHE A 151 -34.76 -12.80 4.33
CA PHE A 151 -36.08 -13.16 4.91
C PHE A 151 -37.10 -13.66 3.88
N LYS A 152 -36.81 -13.50 2.58
CA LYS A 152 -37.79 -13.72 1.51
C LYS A 152 -38.04 -15.19 1.15
N ARG A 153 -37.30 -16.16 1.72
CA ARG A 153 -37.35 -17.58 1.31
C ARG A 153 -37.52 -18.54 2.50
N ASN A 154 -38.46 -19.48 2.38
CA ASN A 154 -39.04 -20.30 3.46
C ASN A 154 -38.17 -21.45 4.03
N ASN A 155 -36.86 -21.49 3.76
CA ASN A 155 -35.99 -22.58 4.24
C ASN A 155 -35.37 -22.22 5.60
N SER A 156 -35.98 -22.69 6.70
CA SER A 156 -35.56 -22.33 8.06
C SER A 156 -34.08 -22.65 8.36
N VAL A 157 -33.56 -23.80 7.91
CA VAL A 157 -32.16 -24.21 8.20
C VAL A 157 -31.14 -23.28 7.53
N VAL A 158 -31.34 -22.96 6.26
CA VAL A 158 -30.46 -22.06 5.50
C VAL A 158 -30.51 -20.66 6.11
N TRP A 159 -31.69 -20.21 6.54
CA TRP A 159 -31.86 -18.92 7.20
C TRP A 159 -31.01 -18.83 8.49
N TYR A 160 -31.10 -19.83 9.37
CA TYR A 160 -30.28 -19.86 10.59
C TYR A 160 -28.77 -19.90 10.29
N PHE A 161 -28.35 -20.71 9.32
CA PHE A 161 -26.95 -20.77 8.91
C PHE A 161 -26.45 -19.40 8.44
N VAL A 162 -27.22 -18.69 7.60
CA VAL A 162 -26.82 -17.39 7.07
C VAL A 162 -26.78 -16.31 8.15
N MET A 163 -27.70 -16.34 9.12
CA MET A 163 -27.65 -15.42 10.26
C MET A 163 -26.35 -15.61 11.04
N VAL A 164 -26.04 -16.85 11.43
CA VAL A 164 -24.79 -17.18 12.14
C VAL A 164 -23.57 -16.81 11.31
N TYR A 165 -23.58 -17.12 10.02
CA TYR A 165 -22.52 -16.78 9.07
C TYR A 165 -22.26 -15.27 9.01
N LEU A 166 -23.29 -14.45 8.76
CA LEU A 166 -23.16 -12.99 8.64
C LEU A 166 -22.75 -12.35 9.97
N TYR A 167 -23.34 -12.75 11.10
CA TYR A 167 -22.93 -12.24 12.40
C TYR A 167 -21.49 -12.62 12.75
N SER A 168 -21.08 -13.87 12.49
CA SER A 168 -19.69 -14.30 12.70
C SER A 168 -18.71 -13.51 11.82
N PHE A 169 -19.08 -13.25 10.57
CA PHE A 169 -18.26 -12.49 9.63
C PHE A 169 -18.09 -11.03 10.09
N ILE A 170 -19.18 -10.35 10.46
CA ILE A 170 -19.14 -8.95 10.92
C ILE A 170 -18.29 -8.83 12.19
N ILE A 171 -18.47 -9.75 13.15
CA ILE A 171 -17.68 -9.73 14.38
C ILE A 171 -16.19 -9.94 14.09
N LEU A 172 -15.87 -10.92 13.26
CA LEU A 172 -14.48 -11.22 12.95
C LEU A 172 -13.83 -10.11 12.11
N PHE A 173 -14.43 -9.69 10.99
CA PHE A 173 -13.79 -8.77 10.07
C PHE A 173 -13.92 -7.30 10.48
N THR A 174 -15.12 -6.85 10.84
CA THR A 174 -15.33 -5.44 11.17
C THR A 174 -14.85 -5.11 12.58
N TYR A 175 -15.09 -5.97 13.58
CA TYR A 175 -14.64 -5.64 14.95
C TYR A 175 -13.23 -6.14 15.26
N LEU A 176 -12.80 -7.33 14.83
CA LEU A 176 -11.45 -7.81 15.14
C LEU A 176 -10.42 -7.35 14.10
N VAL A 177 -10.61 -7.68 12.82
CA VAL A 177 -9.59 -7.42 11.79
C VAL A 177 -9.36 -5.92 11.57
N VAL A 178 -10.42 -5.12 11.41
CA VAL A 178 -10.27 -3.66 11.24
C VAL A 178 -9.67 -3.00 12.48
N SER A 179 -10.10 -3.38 13.69
CA SER A 179 -9.53 -2.81 14.92
C SER A 179 -8.05 -3.16 15.09
N LEU A 180 -7.65 -4.38 14.76
CA LEU A 180 -6.23 -4.79 14.77
C LEU A 180 -5.43 -4.03 13.71
N PHE A 181 -5.99 -3.80 12.52
CA PHE A 181 -5.34 -3.00 11.48
C PHE A 181 -5.08 -1.57 11.97
N VAL A 182 -6.07 -0.93 12.61
CA VAL A 182 -5.90 0.39 13.24
C VAL A 182 -4.84 0.35 14.33
N ALA A 183 -4.83 -0.68 15.18
CA ALA A 183 -3.84 -0.84 16.24
C ALA A 183 -2.39 -0.93 15.69
N ILE A 184 -2.18 -1.66 14.59
CA ILE A 184 -0.86 -1.75 13.92
C ILE A 184 -0.41 -0.39 13.38
N ILE A 185 -1.33 0.42 12.85
CA ILE A 185 -1.01 1.77 12.37
C ILE A 185 -0.65 2.69 13.53
N VAL A 186 -1.38 2.62 14.64
CA VAL A 186 -1.11 3.42 15.84
C VAL A 186 0.25 3.04 16.45
N ASP A 187 0.56 1.74 16.56
CA ASP A 187 1.87 1.25 17.02
C ASP A 187 3.01 1.78 16.13
N ALA A 188 2.84 1.74 14.81
CA ALA A 188 3.82 2.30 13.89
C ALA A 188 3.98 3.83 14.05
N TYR A 189 2.90 4.54 14.39
CA TYR A 189 2.95 5.97 14.69
C TYR A 189 3.72 6.28 15.96
N GLU A 190 3.44 5.54 17.04
CA GLU A 190 4.14 5.71 18.32
C GLU A 190 5.64 5.45 18.18
N ILE A 191 6.03 4.35 17.52
CA ILE A 191 7.45 4.03 17.27
C ILE A 191 8.18 5.16 16.54
N ILE A 192 7.53 5.81 15.58
CA ILE A 192 8.18 6.88 14.80
C ILE A 192 8.25 8.18 15.58
N LYS A 193 7.18 8.51 16.32
CA LYS A 193 7.17 9.65 17.23
C LYS A 193 8.25 9.54 18.31
N ASP A 194 8.46 8.34 18.85
CA ASP A 194 9.52 8.06 19.82
C ASP A 194 10.92 8.07 19.16
N SER A 195 11.03 7.65 17.90
CA SER A 195 12.31 7.73 17.17
C SER A 195 12.74 9.17 16.85
N GLU A 196 11.80 10.10 16.70
CA GLU A 196 12.07 11.52 16.52
C GLU A 196 12.58 12.15 17.81
N SER A 197 11.96 11.83 18.95
CA SER A 197 12.44 12.28 20.27
C SER A 197 13.81 11.67 20.63
N ALA A 198 14.13 10.49 20.09
CA ALA A 198 15.35 9.76 20.35
C ALA A 198 16.49 9.97 19.32
N THR A 199 16.38 10.87 18.34
CA THR A 199 17.37 11.20 17.27
C THR A 199 18.82 10.75 17.57
N THR A 200 19.16 9.47 17.31
CA THR A 200 20.55 8.93 17.27
C THR A 200 20.65 7.47 16.79
N VAL A 201 19.62 6.84 16.22
CA VAL A 201 19.79 5.48 15.66
C VAL A 201 20.07 5.56 14.16
N THR A 202 21.33 5.81 13.85
CA THR A 202 21.87 5.94 12.49
C THR A 202 22.18 4.57 11.86
N SER A 203 21.67 4.33 10.65
CA SER A 203 22.12 3.22 9.80
C SER A 203 23.62 3.35 9.48
N PRO A 204 24.37 2.27 9.18
CA PRO A 204 25.81 2.35 8.90
C PRO A 204 26.16 3.32 7.76
N VAL A 205 25.26 3.50 6.79
CA VAL A 205 25.41 4.46 5.68
C VAL A 205 25.14 5.89 6.14
N GLN A 206 24.13 6.12 7.00
CA GLN A 206 23.93 7.44 7.63
C GLN A 206 25.05 7.80 8.60
N ARG A 207 25.63 6.81 9.30
CA ARG A 207 26.84 7.02 10.11
C ARG A 207 28.01 7.41 9.23
N PHE A 208 28.22 6.71 8.12
CA PHE A 208 29.27 7.05 7.18
C PHE A 208 29.08 8.44 6.57
N LEU A 209 27.84 8.82 6.22
CA LEU A 209 27.49 10.16 5.73
C LEU A 209 27.73 11.23 6.80
N GLN A 210 27.32 11.01 8.05
CA GLN A 210 27.60 11.90 9.18
C GLN A 210 29.10 12.01 9.48
N GLU A 211 29.84 10.92 9.42
CA GLU A 211 31.30 10.89 9.64
C GLU A 211 32.05 11.66 8.52
N SER A 212 31.49 11.70 7.30
CA SER A 212 32.00 12.56 6.23
C SER A 212 31.58 14.04 6.34
N ASP A 213 30.43 14.35 6.96
CA ASP A 213 30.00 15.73 7.23
C ASP A 213 30.73 16.34 8.45
N ASP A 214 31.06 15.52 9.46
CA ASP A 214 31.84 15.90 10.66
C ASP A 214 33.36 16.05 10.40
N LYS A 215 33.80 15.87 9.15
CA LYS A 215 35.15 16.24 8.69
C LYS A 215 35.12 17.53 7.84
N PRO A 216 34.86 18.70 8.43
CA PRO A 216 35.23 19.94 7.78
C PRO A 216 36.76 20.09 7.86
N ASP A 217 37.44 20.04 6.72
CA ASP A 217 38.66 20.79 6.35
C ASP A 217 39.77 21.09 7.40
N ASN A 218 39.91 20.32 8.49
CA ASN A 218 40.91 20.60 9.54
C ASN A 218 42.22 19.80 9.39
N ASP A 219 42.32 18.88 8.43
CA ASP A 219 43.55 18.11 8.19
C ASP A 219 44.48 18.74 7.12
N LEU A 220 44.20 19.97 6.65
CA LEU A 220 45.04 20.67 5.67
C LEU A 220 45.74 21.94 6.18
N CYS A 221 45.59 22.30 7.47
CA CYS A 221 46.26 23.48 8.05
C CYS A 221 46.63 23.28 9.52
N LEU A 222 47.70 22.52 9.82
CA LEU A 222 48.48 22.54 11.09
C LEU A 222 49.78 21.74 10.87
N SER A 223 50.77 22.27 10.14
CA SER A 223 51.97 23.03 10.57
C SER A 223 53.16 22.16 11.03
N PRO A 224 54.40 22.66 10.89
CA PRO A 224 55.07 23.12 12.10
C PRO A 224 55.81 24.49 11.91
N PRO A 225 56.28 25.11 13.00
CA PRO A 225 56.50 26.54 13.10
C PRO A 225 57.86 26.98 12.55
N ALA A 226 57.95 28.27 12.22
CA ALA A 226 59.21 28.96 12.02
C ALA A 226 59.93 29.13 13.37
N THR A 227 61.19 28.69 13.45
CA THR A 227 62.17 29.19 14.41
C THR A 227 63.57 29.15 13.78
N ALA A 228 64.15 30.36 13.68
CA ALA A 228 65.57 30.76 13.62
C ALA A 228 66.52 30.02 12.65
#